data_AF-A0A3J2DB88-F1
#
_entry.id   AF-A0A3J2DB88-F1
#
_cell.length_a   1.000
_cell.length_b   1.000
_cell.length_c   1.000
_cell.angle_alpha   90.00
_cell.angle_beta   90.00
_cell.angle_gamma   90.00
#
_symmetry.space_group_name_H-M   'P 1'
#
loop_
_entity.id
_entity.type
_entity.pdbx_description
1 polymer ?
#
loop_
_entity_poly.entity_id
_entity_poly.type
_entity_poly.pdbx_seq_one_letter_code
_entity_poly.pdbx_strand_id
1 'polypeptide(L)' 'MTKKRSSKTRQGLCGLTLAQGHRLTRDPTYENARCEEFVSQFSTGDGNVQMPLNRSMRRYAKHIGIELNKVK' A
#
# COMPACT_ATOMS: atom_id res chain seq x y z
N MET A 1 -22.94 9.95 26.43
CA MET A 1 -22.33 8.66 26.08
C MET A 1 -20.86 8.83 25.79
N THR A 2 -20.01 8.62 26.79
CA THR A 2 -18.55 8.63 26.64
C THR A 2 -18.16 7.44 25.77
N LYS A 3 -17.63 7.68 24.57
CA LYS A 3 -17.08 6.63 23.71
C LYS A 3 -15.96 5.96 24.50
N LYS A 4 -16.23 4.78 25.07
CA LYS A 4 -15.24 3.95 25.77
C LYS A 4 -14.08 3.77 24.79
N ARG A 5 -12.91 4.30 25.16
CA ARG A 5 -11.65 4.12 24.43
C ARG A 5 -11.46 2.61 24.23
N SER A 6 -11.77 2.11 23.04
CA SER A 6 -11.44 0.74 22.66
C SER A 6 -9.93 0.62 22.81
N SER A 7 -9.47 -0.33 23.62
CA SER A 7 -8.05 -0.49 23.89
C SER A 7 -7.33 -0.78 22.58
N LYS A 8 -6.16 -0.16 22.39
CA LYS A 8 -5.27 -0.44 21.25
C LYS A 8 -4.94 -1.94 21.13
N THR A 9 -5.09 -2.71 22.19
CA THR A 9 -4.91 -4.17 22.22
C THR A 9 -6.02 -4.97 21.51
N ARG A 10 -7.18 -4.39 21.17
CA ARG A 10 -8.13 -5.00 20.21
C ARG A 10 -7.82 -4.64 18.75
N GLN A 11 -6.81 -3.81 18.47
CA GLN A 11 -6.36 -3.46 17.11
C GLN A 11 -5.30 -4.45 16.57
N GLY A 12 -5.27 -5.69 17.06
CA GLY A 12 -4.17 -6.64 16.81
C GLY A 12 -3.91 -6.99 15.34
N LEU A 13 -4.86 -6.77 14.43
CA LEU A 13 -4.69 -7.03 13.00
C LEU A 13 -5.52 -6.07 12.13
N CYS A 14 -5.52 -4.76 12.39
CA CYS A 14 -6.25 -3.78 11.56
C CYS A 14 -7.74 -4.14 11.30
N GLY A 15 -8.42 -4.76 12.27
CA GLY A 15 -9.82 -5.20 12.12
C GLY A 15 -10.02 -6.65 11.67
N LEU A 16 -8.95 -7.41 11.48
CA LEU A 16 -9.00 -8.84 11.14
C LEU A 16 -8.95 -9.71 12.39
N THR A 17 -9.57 -10.89 12.31
CA THR A 17 -9.44 -11.93 13.33
C THR A 17 -8.09 -12.65 13.20
N LEU A 18 -7.59 -13.27 14.28
CA LEU A 18 -6.34 -14.04 14.25
C LEU A 18 -6.32 -15.10 13.13
N ALA A 19 -7.45 -15.77 12.89
CA ALA A 19 -7.60 -16.74 11.80
C ALA A 19 -7.52 -16.10 10.40
N GLN A 20 -8.08 -14.90 10.22
CA GLN A 20 -7.93 -14.12 8.99
C GLN A 20 -6.48 -13.65 8.80
N GLY A 21 -5.81 -13.23 9.88
CA GLY A 21 -4.39 -12.90 9.87
C GLY A 21 -3.50 -14.08 9.52
N HIS A 22 -3.82 -15.28 10.00
CA HIS A 22 -3.07 -16.50 9.69
C HIS A 22 -3.27 -16.96 8.22
N ARG A 23 -4.42 -16.65 7.62
CA ARG A 23 -4.68 -16.92 6.19
C ARG A 23 -3.99 -15.91 5.27
N LEU A 24 -3.61 -14.74 5.79
CA LEU A 24 -2.70 -13.83 5.12
C LEU A 24 -1.29 -14.39 5.27
N THR A 25 -1.01 -15.51 4.60
CA THR A 25 0.36 -15.94 4.37
C THR A 25 1.02 -14.85 3.54
N ARG A 26 1.77 -13.98 4.22
CA ARG A 26 2.70 -13.06 3.57
C ARG A 26 3.76 -13.92 2.91
N ASP A 27 3.53 -14.29 1.66
CA ASP A 27 4.57 -14.81 0.80
C ASP A 27 5.19 -13.59 0.10
N PRO A 28 6.35 -13.11 0.58
CA PRO A 28 6.95 -11.90 0.05
C PRO A 28 7.28 -12.03 -1.44
N THR A 29 7.57 -13.25 -1.90
CA THR A 29 7.93 -13.51 -3.29
C THR A 29 6.72 -13.34 -4.21
N TYR A 30 5.59 -13.92 -3.82
CA TYR A 30 4.33 -13.79 -4.55
C TYR A 30 3.79 -12.35 -4.51
N GLU A 31 3.86 -11.68 -3.36
CA GLU A 31 3.42 -10.29 -3.22
C GLU A 31 4.26 -9.34 -4.09
N ASN A 32 5.58 -9.52 -4.11
CA ASN A 32 6.47 -8.72 -4.96
C ASN A 32 6.19 -8.98 -6.45
N ALA A 33 6.06 -10.24 -6.87
CA ALA A 33 5.76 -10.59 -8.27
C ALA A 33 4.45 -9.95 -8.75
N ARG A 34 3.39 -10.00 -7.94
CA ARG A 34 2.12 -9.33 -8.22
C ARG A 34 2.25 -7.81 -8.31
N CYS A 35 3.06 -7.20 -7.46
CA CYS A 35 3.33 -5.77 -7.52
C CYS A 35 4.07 -5.40 -8.82
N GLU A 36 5.08 -6.17 -9.20
CA GLU A 36 5.83 -5.98 -10.45
C GLU A 36 4.93 -6.14 -11.68
N GLU A 37 4.09 -7.18 -11.72
CA GLU A 37 3.10 -7.42 -12.78
C GLU A 37 2.08 -6.27 -12.91
N PHE A 38 1.67 -5.68 -11.78
CA PHE A 38 0.75 -4.54 -11.79
C PHE A 38 1.45 -3.27 -12.26
N VAL A 39 2.67 -3.02 -11.78
CA VAL A 39 3.47 -1.84 -12.14
C VAL A 39 3.88 -1.86 -13.61
N SER A 40 4.12 -3.03 -14.19
CA SER A 40 4.54 -3.18 -15.59
C SER A 40 3.54 -2.56 -16.58
N GLN A 41 2.24 -2.55 -16.24
CA GLN A 41 1.17 -1.95 -17.04
C GLN A 41 1.29 -0.43 -17.21
N PHE A 42 2.03 0.22 -16.31
CA PHE A 42 2.26 1.66 -16.29
C PHE A 42 3.70 2.03 -16.67
N SER A 43 4.52 1.04 -17.07
CA SER A 43 5.90 1.27 -17.49
C SER A 43 5.93 2.02 -18.83
N THR A 44 6.80 3.04 -18.91
CA THR A 44 7.02 3.82 -20.14
C THR A 44 8.18 3.27 -20.97
N GLY A 45 8.80 2.15 -20.56
CA GLY A 45 9.96 1.56 -21.24
C GLY A 45 11.30 2.23 -20.91
N ASP A 46 11.30 3.53 -20.62
CA ASP A 46 12.50 4.31 -20.26
C ASP A 46 12.92 4.20 -18.79
N GLY A 47 12.48 3.14 -18.09
CA GLY A 47 12.64 2.99 -16.63
C GLY A 47 11.71 3.87 -15.79
N ASN A 48 10.87 4.69 -16.42
CA ASN A 48 9.87 5.54 -15.77
C ASN A 48 8.49 4.86 -15.73
N VAL A 49 7.71 5.18 -14.69
CA VAL A 49 6.35 4.61 -14.48
C VAL A 49 5.32 5.73 -14.37
N GLN A 50 4.25 5.64 -15.16
CA GLN A 50 3.11 6.57 -15.15
C GLN A 50 1.95 6.01 -14.33
N MET A 51 2.13 5.96 -13.01
CA MET A 51 1.12 5.36 -12.12
C MET A 51 0.09 6.38 -11.63
N PRO A 52 -1.22 6.06 -11.66
CA PRO A 52 -2.23 6.89 -11.02
C PRO A 52 -2.09 6.82 -9.49
N LEU A 53 -1.67 7.91 -8.86
CA LEU A 53 -1.49 7.99 -7.41
C LEU A 53 -2.65 8.70 -6.72
N ASN A 54 -3.16 8.14 -5.63
CA ASN A 54 -4.12 8.82 -4.75
C ASN A 54 -3.44 9.87 -3.84
N ARG A 55 -4.21 10.67 -3.10
CA ARG A 55 -3.68 11.78 -2.29
C ARG A 55 -2.70 11.34 -1.20
N SER A 56 -2.95 10.21 -0.53
CA SER A 56 -2.05 9.71 0.53
C SER A 56 -0.73 9.23 -0.06
N MET A 57 -0.78 8.49 -1.19
CA MET A 57 0.42 8.04 -1.89
C MET A 57 1.24 9.21 -2.42
N ARG A 58 0.62 10.25 -2.99
CA ARG A 58 1.34 11.47 -3.42
C ARG A 58 2.05 12.18 -2.26
N ARG A 59 1.39 12.28 -1.11
CA ARG A 59 1.99 12.87 0.11
C ARG A 59 3.17 12.04 0.59
N TYR A 60 3.01 10.73 0.59
CA TYR A 60 4.06 9.81 0.99
C TYR A 60 5.26 9.92 0.05
N ALA A 61 5.05 9.82 -1.27
CA ALA A 61 6.08 10.01 -2.29
C ALA A 61 6.87 11.32 -2.08
N LYS A 62 6.19 12.44 -1.83
CA LYS A 62 6.84 13.73 -1.50
C LYS A 62 7.68 13.65 -0.21
N HIS A 63 7.19 12.95 0.82
CA HIS A 63 7.91 12.78 2.07
C HIS A 63 9.20 11.95 1.91
N ILE A 64 9.19 10.93 1.05
CA ILE A 64 10.38 10.12 0.73
C ILE A 64 11.28 10.73 -0.34
N GLY A 65 10.91 11.89 -0.91
CA GLY A 65 11.72 12.60 -1.90
C GLY A 65 11.58 12.09 -3.34
N ILE A 66 10.51 11.37 -3.66
CA ILE A 66 10.21 10.96 -5.04
C ILE A 66 9.62 12.14 -5.80
N GLU A 67 10.24 12.50 -6.92
CA GLU A 67 9.75 13.56 -7.82
C GLU A 67 8.52 13.06 -8.60
N LEU A 68 7.40 13.79 -8.49
CA LEU A 68 6.15 13.47 -9.19
C LEU A 68 5.91 14.47 -10.31
N ASN A 69 6.05 14.02 -11.56
CA ASN A 69 5.72 14.81 -12.74
C ASN A 69 4.26 14.59 -13.16
N LYS A 70 3.55 15.68 -13.47
CA LYS A 70 2.17 15.59 -13.96
C LYS A 70 2.20 15.19 -15.44
N VAL A 71 1.73 13.99 -15.74
CA VAL A 71 1.42 13.59 -17.12
C VAL A 71 0.13 14.30 -17.54
N LYS A 72 0.13 14.95 -18.71
CA LYS A 72 -1.04 15.64 -19.28
C LYS A 72 -1.94 14.66 -20.00
#